data_AF-J9DQR6-F1
#
_entry.id   AF-J9DQR6-F1
#
_cell.length_a   1.000
_cell.length_b   1.000
_cell.length_c   1.000
_cell.angle_alpha   90.00
_cell.angle_beta   90.00
_cell.angle_gamma   90.00
#
_symmetry.space_group_name_H-M   'P 1'
#
loop_
_entity.id
_entity.type
_entity.pdbx_description
1 polymer ?
#
loop_
_entity_poly.entity_id
_entity_poly.type
_entity_poly.pdbx_seq_one_letter_code
_entity_poly.pdbx_strand_id
1 'polypeptide(L)'
;MEAQNTQKSTPSIYKKKEISKDQWKLSSDSHPPSTNTKLSHILLEYLINAGHYQTAKTLANEKNLKFEDTKYTSLREKITKAVLKGDTESVENMLTTPEISKFYCKDNILFALKIHNLHEMIDKIHQSDLLYNQKSEINSLIEYINNSVEIYMNMGVDSIQENKKQLVEALSFLIFKTGDSILERRKKLARKINQSILSALNYENDSINAAVENLISLEEHLAEKHIFPAFKDTLFK
;
A
#
# COMPACT_ATOMS: atom_id res chain seq x y z
N MET A 1 28.89 -32.49 -52.07
CA MET A 1 28.81 -33.03 -50.70
C MET A 1 28.46 -31.87 -49.79
N GLU A 2 27.19 -31.81 -49.42
CA GLU A 2 26.52 -30.68 -48.79
C GLU A 2 26.63 -30.77 -47.26
N ALA A 3 26.90 -29.65 -46.60
CA ALA A 3 26.96 -29.56 -45.16
C ALA A 3 25.55 -29.44 -44.58
N GLN A 4 25.08 -30.49 -43.89
CA GLN A 4 23.82 -30.48 -43.17
C GLN A 4 23.98 -29.83 -41.79
N ASN A 5 23.24 -28.73 -41.64
CA ASN A 5 23.09 -27.93 -40.44
C ASN A 5 22.06 -28.61 -39.52
N THR A 6 22.46 -29.12 -38.35
CA THR A 6 21.55 -29.75 -37.37
C THR A 6 21.37 -28.86 -36.14
N GLN A 7 20.33 -28.02 -36.18
CA GLN A 7 19.78 -27.38 -34.98
C GLN A 7 18.93 -28.40 -34.22
N LYS A 8 19.37 -28.78 -33.02
CA LYS A 8 18.55 -29.50 -32.04
C LYS A 8 17.54 -28.53 -31.42
N SER A 9 16.26 -28.75 -31.71
CA SER A 9 15.12 -28.06 -31.12
C SER A 9 14.86 -28.55 -29.69
N THR A 10 14.88 -27.62 -28.72
CA THR A 10 14.39 -27.84 -27.36
C THR A 10 12.85 -27.73 -27.34
N PRO A 11 12.09 -28.59 -26.63
CA PRO A 11 10.63 -28.53 -26.61
C PRO A 11 10.13 -27.37 -25.75
N SER A 12 9.32 -26.50 -26.34
CA SER A 12 8.60 -25.43 -25.64
C SER A 12 7.47 -26.03 -24.78
N ILE A 13 7.65 -25.98 -23.46
CA ILE A 13 6.59 -26.28 -22.48
C ILE A 13 5.92 -24.97 -22.07
N TYR A 14 5.25 -24.34 -23.01
CA TYR A 14 4.18 -23.38 -22.71
C TYR A 14 2.98 -23.75 -23.58
N LYS A 15 2.10 -24.60 -23.05
CA LYS A 15 0.75 -24.77 -23.60
C LYS A 15 0.01 -23.46 -23.41
N LYS A 16 -0.11 -22.67 -24.47
CA LYS A 16 -1.11 -21.60 -24.59
C LYS A 16 -2.47 -22.25 -24.34
N LYS A 17 -3.10 -21.92 -23.21
CA LYS A 17 -4.49 -22.29 -22.93
C LYS A 17 -5.34 -21.39 -23.84
N GLU A 18 -5.81 -21.94 -24.96
CA GLU A 18 -6.78 -21.25 -25.81
C GLU A 18 -8.05 -21.01 -24.98
N ILE A 19 -8.33 -19.74 -24.71
CA ILE A 19 -9.60 -19.33 -24.12
C ILE A 19 -10.63 -19.44 -25.26
N SER A 20 -11.49 -20.46 -25.16
CA SER A 20 -12.62 -20.68 -26.06
C SER A 20 -13.46 -19.41 -26.20
N LYS A 21 -13.73 -18.99 -27.44
CA LYS A 21 -14.47 -17.76 -27.78
C LYS A 21 -15.98 -17.84 -27.52
N ASP A 22 -16.52 -18.95 -27.01
CA ASP A 22 -17.96 -19.21 -26.99
C ASP A 22 -18.64 -19.15 -25.61
N GLN A 23 -18.08 -18.45 -24.63
CA GLN A 23 -18.77 -18.18 -23.36
C GLN A 23 -19.24 -16.73 -23.21
N TRP A 24 -19.95 -16.21 -24.21
CA TRP A 24 -20.80 -15.04 -24.06
C TRP A 24 -22.15 -15.27 -24.75
N LYS A 25 -22.93 -16.24 -24.25
CA LYS A 25 -24.38 -16.21 -24.47
C LYS A 25 -24.98 -15.25 -23.45
N LEU A 26 -25.13 -13.99 -23.86
CA LEU A 26 -26.03 -13.04 -23.21
C LEU A 26 -27.44 -13.61 -23.31
N SER A 27 -27.95 -14.15 -22.20
CA SER A 27 -29.37 -14.37 -22.02
C SER A 27 -30.07 -13.02 -22.12
N SER A 28 -30.83 -12.83 -23.20
CA SER A 28 -31.78 -11.74 -23.36
C SER A 28 -32.87 -11.91 -22.30
N ASP A 29 -32.78 -11.13 -21.23
CA ASP A 29 -33.91 -10.58 -20.46
C ASP A 29 -33.40 -10.08 -19.10
N SER A 30 -32.74 -8.93 -19.15
CA SER A 30 -32.66 -7.94 -18.06
C SER A 30 -31.81 -6.80 -18.60
N HIS A 31 -32.26 -5.55 -18.43
CA HIS A 31 -31.46 -4.40 -18.82
C HIS A 31 -30.05 -4.51 -18.23
N PRO A 32 -28.97 -4.38 -19.03
CA PRO A 32 -27.63 -4.39 -18.49
C PRO A 32 -27.55 -3.26 -17.46
N PRO A 33 -27.01 -3.51 -16.25
CA PRO A 33 -26.82 -2.43 -15.29
C PRO A 33 -26.01 -1.34 -16.00
N SER A 34 -26.54 -0.11 -15.97
CA SER A 34 -25.94 1.03 -16.67
C SER A 34 -24.43 1.04 -16.40
N THR A 35 -23.62 1.35 -17.40
CA THR A 35 -22.15 1.41 -17.30
C THR A 35 -21.66 2.21 -16.07
N ASN A 36 -22.47 3.17 -15.62
CA ASN A 36 -22.26 3.98 -14.43
C ASN A 36 -22.27 3.17 -13.11
N THR A 37 -23.09 2.12 -13.04
CA THR A 37 -23.21 1.24 -11.86
C THR A 37 -21.97 0.36 -11.69
N LYS A 38 -21.40 -0.16 -12.78
CA LYS A 38 -20.17 -0.96 -12.73
C LYS A 38 -18.97 -0.14 -12.28
N LEU A 39 -18.79 1.06 -12.84
CA LEU A 39 -17.71 1.96 -12.42
C LEU A 39 -17.82 2.33 -10.94
N SER A 40 -19.05 2.58 -10.46
CA SER A 40 -19.29 2.91 -9.05
C SER A 40 -18.93 1.76 -8.11
N HIS A 41 -19.14 0.49 -8.51
CA HIS A 41 -18.69 -0.67 -7.73
C HIS A 41 -17.17 -0.77 -7.67
N ILE A 42 -16.50 -0.59 -8.81
CA ILE A 42 -15.03 -0.64 -8.87
C ILE A 42 -14.44 0.48 -8.02
N LEU A 43 -14.98 1.70 -8.10
CA LEU A 43 -14.56 2.83 -7.27
C LEU A 43 -14.79 2.58 -5.78
N LEU A 44 -15.92 1.97 -5.42
CA LEU A 44 -16.20 1.60 -4.03
C LEU A 44 -15.19 0.58 -3.50
N GLU A 45 -14.89 -0.46 -4.28
CA GLU A 45 -13.88 -1.46 -3.94
C GLU A 45 -12.51 -0.81 -3.73
N TYR A 46 -12.08 0.06 -4.66
CA TYR A 46 -10.83 0.80 -4.52
C TYR A 46 -10.79 1.66 -3.25
N LEU A 47 -11.86 2.40 -2.94
CA LEU A 47 -11.88 3.25 -1.75
C LEU A 47 -11.79 2.42 -0.46
N ILE A 48 -12.43 1.25 -0.43
CA ILE A 48 -12.33 0.30 0.69
C ILE A 48 -10.89 -0.26 0.78
N ASN A 49 -10.30 -0.65 -0.35
CA ASN A 49 -8.95 -1.20 -0.40
C ASN A 49 -7.90 -0.16 -0.06
N ALA A 50 -8.05 1.09 -0.49
CA ALA A 50 -7.14 2.20 -0.19
C ALA A 50 -7.27 2.72 1.26
N GLY A 51 -8.28 2.27 2.01
CA GLY A 51 -8.53 2.70 3.39
C GLY A 51 -9.29 4.03 3.52
N HIS A 52 -9.97 4.47 2.45
CA HIS A 52 -10.82 5.65 2.42
C HIS A 52 -12.27 5.34 2.86
N TYR A 53 -12.42 4.73 4.05
CA TYR A 53 -13.69 4.16 4.52
C TYR A 53 -14.84 5.16 4.58
N GLN A 54 -14.59 6.40 4.99
CA GLN A 54 -15.67 7.38 5.09
C GLN A 54 -16.14 7.85 3.72
N THR A 55 -15.21 8.07 2.79
CA THR A 55 -15.53 8.36 1.39
C THR A 55 -16.26 7.19 0.74
N ALA A 56 -15.84 5.94 1.02
CA ALA A 56 -16.52 4.74 0.56
C ALA A 56 -17.96 4.64 1.07
N LYS A 57 -18.20 4.93 2.36
CA LYS A 57 -19.55 4.97 2.96
C LYS A 57 -20.43 6.03 2.30
N THR A 58 -19.90 7.24 2.09
CA THR A 58 -20.62 8.30 1.39
C THR A 58 -20.98 7.88 -0.04
N LEU A 59 -20.02 7.35 -0.80
CA LEU A 59 -20.25 6.88 -2.17
C LEU A 59 -21.30 5.76 -2.22
N ALA A 60 -21.22 4.79 -1.30
CA ALA A 60 -22.18 3.69 -1.22
C ALA A 60 -23.60 4.21 -0.99
N ASN A 61 -23.78 5.17 -0.09
CA ASN A 61 -25.07 5.79 0.16
C ASN A 61 -25.58 6.59 -1.05
N GLU A 62 -24.73 7.42 -1.66
CA GLU A 62 -25.10 8.25 -2.83
C GLU A 62 -25.49 7.43 -4.06
N LYS A 63 -24.87 6.25 -4.22
CA LYS A 63 -25.09 5.36 -5.37
C LYS A 63 -25.99 4.17 -5.07
N ASN A 64 -26.59 4.10 -3.87
CA ASN A 64 -27.38 2.96 -3.39
C ASN A 64 -26.65 1.61 -3.55
N LEU A 65 -25.35 1.58 -3.25
CA LEU A 65 -24.53 0.39 -3.25
C LEU A 65 -24.44 -0.22 -1.85
N LYS A 66 -24.27 -1.54 -1.78
CA LYS A 66 -24.06 -2.24 -0.51
C LYS A 66 -22.61 -2.02 -0.04
N PHE A 67 -22.44 -1.43 1.15
CA PHE A 67 -21.15 -1.37 1.84
C PHE A 67 -21.01 -2.62 2.72
N GLU A 68 -20.07 -3.51 2.41
CA GLU A 68 -19.81 -4.70 3.22
C GLU A 68 -18.79 -4.42 4.33
N ASP A 69 -19.30 -4.20 5.54
CA ASP A 69 -18.47 -4.09 6.73
C ASP A 69 -18.06 -5.49 7.23
N THR A 70 -17.00 -6.03 6.64
CA THR A 70 -16.39 -7.28 7.09
C THR A 70 -15.55 -7.06 8.34
N LYS A 71 -15.30 -8.11 9.14
CA LYS A 71 -14.40 -8.06 10.30
C LYS A 71 -13.05 -7.39 9.98
N TYR A 72 -12.48 -7.70 8.80
CA TYR A 72 -11.19 -7.14 8.37
C TYR A 72 -11.32 -5.70 7.86
N THR A 73 -12.44 -5.33 7.23
CA THR A 73 -12.73 -3.94 6.85
C THR A 73 -12.77 -3.06 8.08
N SER A 74 -13.54 -3.44 9.12
CA SER A 74 -13.65 -2.64 10.35
C SER A 74 -12.32 -2.55 11.10
N LEU A 75 -11.53 -3.64 11.09
CA LEU A 75 -10.22 -3.68 11.73
C LEU A 75 -9.22 -2.74 11.04
N ARG A 76 -9.12 -2.81 9.71
CA ARG A 76 -8.26 -1.90 8.93
C ARG A 76 -8.71 -0.44 9.07
N GLU A 77 -10.01 -0.17 9.18
CA GLU A 77 -10.54 1.17 9.50
C GLU A 77 -10.07 1.65 10.88
N LYS A 78 -10.14 0.81 11.91
CA LYS A 78 -9.64 1.15 13.26
C LYS A 78 -8.14 1.44 13.28
N ILE A 79 -7.35 0.57 12.66
CA ILE A 79 -5.89 0.74 12.55
C ILE A 79 -5.56 2.05 11.82
N THR A 80 -6.19 2.30 10.67
CA THR A 80 -5.98 3.53 9.88
C THR A 80 -6.29 4.77 10.72
N LYS A 81 -7.40 4.78 11.45
CA LYS A 81 -7.77 5.89 12.34
C LYS A 81 -6.77 6.09 13.48
N ALA A 82 -6.29 5.02 14.10
CA ALA A 82 -5.31 5.10 15.18
C ALA A 82 -3.96 5.66 14.68
N VAL A 83 -3.48 5.19 13.52
CA VAL A 83 -2.27 5.73 12.86
C VAL A 83 -2.41 7.22 12.56
N LEU A 84 -3.54 7.64 11.97
CA LEU A 84 -3.76 9.06 11.64
C LEU A 84 -3.85 9.96 12.89
N LYS A 85 -4.27 9.40 14.03
CA LYS A 85 -4.27 10.09 15.33
C LYS A 85 -2.90 10.10 16.02
N GLY A 86 -1.93 9.31 15.55
CA GLY A 86 -0.65 9.11 16.23
C GLY A 86 -0.74 8.20 17.46
N ASP A 87 -1.80 7.40 17.58
CA ASP A 87 -1.99 6.44 18.67
C ASP A 87 -1.26 5.12 18.32
N THR A 88 0.06 5.14 18.45
CA THR A 88 0.93 4.02 18.07
C THR A 88 0.77 2.80 18.97
N GLU A 89 0.43 3.00 20.24
CA GLU A 89 0.21 1.92 21.21
C GLU A 89 -1.01 1.08 20.83
N SER A 90 -2.14 1.73 20.52
CA SER A 90 -3.32 1.01 20.03
C SER A 90 -3.04 0.28 18.71
N VAL A 91 -2.22 0.87 17.82
CA VAL A 91 -1.82 0.22 16.56
C VAL A 91 -0.99 -1.03 16.83
N GLU A 92 0.01 -0.96 17.71
CA GLU A 92 0.85 -2.10 18.07
C GLU A 92 0.03 -3.23 18.71
N ASN A 93 -0.87 -2.89 19.63
CA ASN A 93 -1.78 -3.85 20.27
C ASN A 93 -2.71 -4.52 19.26
N MET A 94 -3.26 -3.78 18.30
CA MET A 94 -4.11 -4.36 17.25
C MET A 94 -3.30 -5.28 16.34
N LEU A 95 -2.12 -4.86 15.89
CA LEU A 95 -1.24 -5.62 15.01
C LEU A 95 -0.74 -6.93 15.65
N THR A 96 -0.44 -6.91 16.95
CA THR A 96 0.08 -8.10 17.66
C THR A 96 -0.97 -9.16 18.00
N THR A 97 -2.26 -8.90 17.76
CA THR A 97 -3.31 -9.90 17.96
C THR A 97 -3.05 -11.19 17.16
N PRO A 98 -3.40 -12.39 17.69
CA PRO A 98 -3.23 -13.67 16.98
C PRO A 98 -3.94 -13.74 15.62
N GLU A 99 -4.94 -12.88 15.44
CA GLU A 99 -5.82 -12.80 14.27
C GLU A 99 -5.21 -11.98 13.14
N ILE A 100 -4.20 -11.14 13.40
CA ILE A 100 -3.51 -10.34 12.37
C ILE A 100 -2.05 -10.79 12.25
N SER A 101 -1.39 -11.13 13.36
CA SER A 101 0.03 -11.49 13.40
C SER A 101 0.43 -12.70 12.56
N LYS A 102 -0.54 -13.51 12.09
CA LYS A 102 -0.33 -14.64 11.17
C LYS A 102 -0.19 -14.23 9.70
N PHE A 103 -0.59 -13.01 9.38
CA PHE A 103 -0.91 -12.61 8.02
C PHE A 103 0.25 -11.80 7.39
N TYR A 104 0.90 -10.89 8.11
CA TYR A 104 1.93 -10.01 7.54
C TYR A 104 3.35 -10.34 8.03
N CYS A 105 4.37 -9.84 7.32
CA CYS A 105 5.75 -9.84 7.81
C CYS A 105 5.82 -8.95 9.07
N LYS A 106 5.64 -9.59 10.22
CA LYS A 106 5.45 -8.96 11.52
C LYS A 106 6.53 -7.91 11.81
N ASP A 107 7.76 -8.25 11.47
CA ASP A 107 8.93 -7.47 11.83
C ASP A 107 9.03 -6.18 11.00
N ASN A 108 8.69 -6.20 9.72
CA ASN A 108 8.79 -5.02 8.84
C ASN A 108 7.74 -3.95 9.16
N ILE A 109 6.52 -4.34 9.48
CA ILE A 109 5.48 -3.37 9.85
C ILE A 109 5.75 -2.79 11.24
N LEU A 110 6.10 -3.65 12.21
CA LEU A 110 6.43 -3.19 13.55
C LEU A 110 7.66 -2.27 13.53
N PHE A 111 8.65 -2.56 12.68
CA PHE A 111 9.79 -1.66 12.46
C PHE A 111 9.34 -0.30 11.94
N ALA A 112 8.52 -0.27 10.88
CA ALA A 112 8.01 0.96 10.31
C ALA A 112 7.20 1.79 11.32
N LEU A 113 6.43 1.12 12.19
CA LEU A 113 5.69 1.76 13.28
C LEU A 113 6.64 2.39 14.32
N LYS A 114 7.70 1.68 14.72
CA LYS A 114 8.71 2.19 15.66
C LYS A 114 9.49 3.38 15.08
N ILE A 115 9.90 3.29 13.82
CA ILE A 115 10.53 4.43 13.11
C ILE A 115 9.58 5.62 13.04
N HIS A 116 8.29 5.40 12.80
CA HIS A 116 7.33 6.50 12.80
C HIS A 116 7.18 7.15 14.18
N ASN A 117 7.11 6.34 15.25
CA ASN A 117 7.08 6.87 16.61
C ASN A 117 8.33 7.69 16.95
N LEU A 118 9.50 7.26 16.46
CA LEU A 118 10.73 8.06 16.55
C LEU A 118 10.58 9.42 15.86
N HIS A 119 9.99 9.49 14.66
CA HIS A 119 9.72 10.77 13.99
C HIS A 119 8.77 11.66 14.81
N GLU A 120 7.73 11.10 15.42
CA GLU A 120 6.80 11.83 16.29
C GLU A 120 7.50 12.43 17.52
N MET A 121 8.40 11.65 18.14
CA MET A 121 9.22 12.13 19.27
C MET A 121 10.15 13.26 18.84
N ILE A 122 10.84 13.10 17.71
CA ILE A 122 11.71 14.14 17.13
C ILE A 122 10.92 15.42 16.86
N ASP A 123 9.74 15.31 16.23
CA ASP A 123 8.95 16.49 15.89
C ASP A 123 8.43 17.21 17.13
N LYS A 124 8.04 16.49 18.19
CA LYS A 124 7.68 17.09 19.49
C LYS A 124 8.84 17.90 20.09
N ILE A 125 10.06 17.36 20.06
CA ILE A 125 11.26 18.05 20.56
C ILE A 125 11.53 19.30 19.72
N HIS A 126 11.39 19.22 18.40
CA HIS A 126 11.56 20.37 17.51
C HIS A 126 10.43 21.41 17.59
N GLN A 127 9.25 21.05 18.12
CA GLN A 127 8.14 21.97 18.33
C GLN A 127 8.19 22.64 19.71
N SER A 128 8.88 22.04 20.68
CA SER A 128 9.08 22.68 21.98
C SER A 128 10.18 23.73 21.92
N ASP A 129 9.86 24.98 22.19
CA ASP A 129 10.82 26.11 22.29
C ASP A 129 11.80 25.99 23.50
N LEU A 130 11.81 24.85 24.19
CA LEU A 130 12.45 24.63 25.49
C LEU A 130 13.67 23.71 25.42
N LEU A 131 14.54 23.90 24.43
CA LEU A 131 15.80 23.12 24.31
C LEU A 131 16.72 23.20 25.55
N TYR A 132 16.55 24.22 26.39
CA TYR A 132 17.48 24.50 27.50
C TYR A 132 17.24 23.68 28.79
N ASN A 133 16.13 22.94 28.94
CA ASN A 133 15.84 22.13 30.15
C ASN A 133 15.44 20.66 29.88
N GLN A 134 15.71 20.15 28.68
CA GLN A 134 15.19 18.85 28.20
C GLN A 134 16.19 17.68 28.28
N LYS A 135 17.18 17.71 29.17
CA LYS A 135 18.16 16.61 29.29
C LYS A 135 17.49 15.24 29.48
N SER A 136 16.38 15.21 30.21
CA SER A 136 15.50 14.03 30.36
C SER A 136 14.90 13.55 29.03
N GLU A 137 14.30 14.44 28.25
CA GLU A 137 13.63 14.10 26.99
C GLU A 137 14.62 13.71 25.89
N ILE A 138 15.79 14.36 25.86
CA ILE A 138 16.91 13.99 24.98
C ILE A 138 17.47 12.61 25.35
N ASN A 139 17.62 12.31 26.64
CA ASN A 139 18.05 10.98 27.09
C ASN A 139 17.03 9.90 26.69
N SER A 140 15.73 10.16 26.89
CA SER A 140 14.66 9.26 26.45
C SER A 140 14.65 9.05 24.94
N LEU A 141 14.94 10.10 24.14
CA LEU A 141 15.07 9.98 22.70
C LEU A 141 16.28 9.12 22.31
N ILE A 142 17.44 9.34 22.94
CA ILE A 142 18.66 8.56 22.71
C ILE A 142 18.42 7.09 23.07
N GLU A 143 17.76 6.82 24.20
CA GLU A 143 17.38 5.47 24.61
C GLU A 143 16.44 4.83 23.58
N TYR A 144 15.44 5.58 23.10
CA TYR A 144 14.52 5.10 22.06
C TYR A 144 15.22 4.80 20.74
N ILE A 145 16.19 5.65 20.34
CA ILE A 145 17.03 5.43 19.16
C ILE A 145 17.85 4.16 19.36
N ASN A 146 18.54 4.02 20.49
CA ASN A 146 19.36 2.83 20.79
C ASN A 146 18.53 1.54 20.74
N ASN A 147 17.34 1.54 21.36
CA ASN A 147 16.42 0.41 21.32
C ASN A 147 15.96 0.11 19.88
N SER A 148 15.70 1.14 19.07
CA SER A 148 15.31 0.98 17.66
C SER A 148 16.45 0.43 16.80
N VAL A 149 17.69 0.85 17.06
CA VAL A 149 18.88 0.31 16.40
C VAL A 149 19.13 -1.14 16.81
N GLU A 150 18.98 -1.48 18.09
CA GLU A 150 19.14 -2.86 18.57
C GLU A 150 18.12 -3.80 17.93
N ILE A 151 16.85 -3.38 17.84
CA ILE A 151 15.80 -4.13 17.14
C ILE A 151 16.16 -4.31 15.66
N TYR A 152 16.62 -3.24 15.00
CA TYR A 152 17.06 -3.31 13.61
C TYR A 152 18.22 -4.30 13.41
N MET A 153 19.21 -4.31 14.31
CA MET A 153 20.35 -5.22 14.26
C MET A 153 19.97 -6.68 14.48
N ASN A 154 18.85 -6.93 15.15
CA ASN A 154 18.30 -8.26 15.40
C ASN A 154 17.33 -8.74 14.30
N MET A 155 17.06 -7.94 13.27
CA MET A 155 16.21 -8.33 12.14
C MET A 155 16.97 -9.21 11.13
N GLY A 156 16.25 -10.16 10.52
CA GLY A 156 16.79 -11.08 9.51
C GLY A 156 17.33 -10.36 8.26
N VAL A 157 18.21 -11.03 7.53
CA VAL A 157 19.02 -10.44 6.44
C VAL A 157 18.17 -9.85 5.30
N ASP A 158 17.00 -10.43 5.02
CA ASP A 158 16.14 -10.04 3.89
C ASP A 158 15.41 -8.69 4.08
N SER A 159 15.40 -8.14 5.30
CA SER A 159 14.74 -6.85 5.61
C SER A 159 15.70 -5.69 5.85
N ILE A 160 17.02 -5.92 5.78
CA ILE A 160 18.05 -4.97 6.19
C ILE A 160 18.05 -3.70 5.32
N GLN A 161 17.95 -3.81 3.99
CA GLN A 161 18.23 -2.67 3.10
C GLN A 161 17.17 -1.55 3.18
N GLU A 162 15.89 -1.91 3.18
CA GLU A 162 14.77 -0.95 3.29
C GLU A 162 14.67 -0.38 4.71
N ASN A 163 14.89 -1.22 5.73
CA ASN A 163 14.86 -0.78 7.12
C ASN A 163 16.06 0.14 7.45
N LYS A 164 17.24 -0.09 6.84
CA LYS A 164 18.40 0.81 6.93
C LYS A 164 18.04 2.20 6.45
N LYS A 165 17.39 2.29 5.28
CA LYS A 165 16.99 3.56 4.67
C LYS A 165 16.05 4.32 5.60
N GLN A 166 15.03 3.65 6.15
CA GLN A 166 14.08 4.26 7.09
C GLN A 166 14.76 4.77 8.38
N LEU A 167 15.75 4.05 8.91
CA LEU A 167 16.51 4.50 10.07
C LEU A 167 17.39 5.72 9.76
N VAL A 168 18.10 5.70 8.63
CA VAL A 168 18.92 6.83 8.17
C VAL A 168 18.07 8.08 7.94
N GLU A 169 16.89 7.93 7.35
CA GLU A 169 15.94 9.03 7.17
C GLU A 169 15.47 9.60 8.51
N ALA A 170 15.20 8.75 9.51
CA ALA A 170 14.80 9.20 10.85
C ALA A 170 15.92 9.98 11.57
N LEU A 171 17.16 9.49 11.50
CA LEU A 171 18.33 10.18 12.04
C LEU A 171 18.61 11.50 11.30
N SER A 172 18.38 11.54 9.99
CA SER A 172 18.50 12.77 9.21
C SER A 172 17.42 13.78 9.59
N PHE A 173 16.19 13.32 9.84
CA PHE A 173 15.09 14.15 10.31
C PHE A 173 15.36 14.77 11.68
N LEU A 174 16.01 14.04 12.58
CA LEU A 174 16.48 14.54 13.89
C LEU A 174 17.41 15.74 13.74
N ILE A 175 18.33 15.73 12.78
CA ILE A 175 19.35 16.79 12.65
C ILE A 175 18.83 17.97 11.81
N PHE A 176 18.13 17.67 10.71
CA PHE A 176 17.86 18.66 9.65
C PHE A 176 16.38 19.04 9.51
N LYS A 177 15.45 18.32 10.16
CA LYS A 177 13.99 18.48 10.00
C LYS A 177 13.54 18.47 8.51
N THR A 178 14.21 17.68 7.68
CA THR A 178 13.95 17.58 6.24
C THR A 178 12.98 16.46 5.88
N GLY A 179 12.24 16.62 4.78
CA GLY A 179 11.35 15.60 4.22
C GLY A 179 9.88 15.83 4.55
N ASP A 180 9.10 14.75 4.58
CA ASP A 180 7.65 14.83 4.80
C ASP A 180 7.29 15.35 6.21
N SER A 181 6.18 16.08 6.30
CA SER A 181 5.54 16.41 7.57
C SER A 181 5.08 15.15 8.30
N ILE A 182 4.91 15.25 9.63
CA ILE A 182 4.38 14.15 10.44
C ILE A 182 3.04 13.64 9.93
N LEU A 183 2.16 14.54 9.50
CA LEU A 183 0.85 14.16 8.94
C LEU A 183 1.00 13.31 7.66
N GLU A 184 1.90 13.67 6.76
CA GLU A 184 2.15 12.88 5.55
C GLU A 184 2.80 11.53 5.87
N ARG A 185 3.69 11.49 6.88
CA ARG A 185 4.27 10.24 7.38
C ARG A 185 3.20 9.31 7.97
N ARG A 186 2.23 9.84 8.73
CA ARG A 186 1.08 9.07 9.22
C ARG A 186 0.27 8.48 8.07
N LYS A 187 -0.02 9.26 7.02
CA LYS A 187 -0.74 8.77 5.83
C LYS A 187 0.03 7.66 5.11
N LYS A 188 1.34 7.81 4.91
CA LYS A 188 2.20 6.79 4.29
C LYS A 188 2.23 5.50 5.11
N LEU A 189 2.37 5.60 6.44
CA LEU A 189 2.35 4.45 7.33
C LEU A 189 1.00 3.73 7.30
N ALA A 190 -0.12 4.48 7.36
CA ALA A 190 -1.46 3.90 7.30
C ALA A 190 -1.68 3.10 6.01
N ARG A 191 -1.24 3.65 4.85
CA ARG A 191 -1.28 2.95 3.56
C ARG A 191 -0.43 1.68 3.58
N LYS A 192 0.80 1.75 4.06
CA LYS A 192 1.74 0.61 4.13
C LYS A 192 1.17 -0.54 4.98
N ILE A 193 0.64 -0.22 6.16
CA ILE A 193 0.00 -1.21 7.05
C ILE A 193 -1.22 -1.82 6.36
N ASN A 194 -2.09 -0.99 5.81
CA ASN A 194 -3.31 -1.44 5.17
C ASN A 194 -3.03 -2.36 3.95
N GLN A 195 -2.06 -1.99 3.10
CA GLN A 195 -1.62 -2.83 1.97
C GLN A 195 -1.05 -4.15 2.45
N SER A 196 -0.23 -4.14 3.50
CA SER A 196 0.37 -5.37 4.01
C SER A 196 -0.68 -6.33 4.59
N ILE A 197 -1.74 -5.80 5.23
CA ILE A 197 -2.88 -6.60 5.67
C ILE A 197 -3.66 -7.16 4.47
N LEU A 198 -3.87 -6.37 3.42
CA LEU A 198 -4.56 -6.84 2.20
C LEU A 198 -3.79 -7.94 1.47
N SER A 199 -2.49 -7.73 1.22
CA SER A 199 -1.62 -8.73 0.58
C SER A 199 -1.64 -10.04 1.34
N ALA A 200 -1.61 -9.97 2.67
CA ALA A 200 -1.66 -11.13 3.52
C ALA A 200 -2.99 -11.90 3.49
N LEU A 201 -4.09 -11.20 3.23
CA LEU A 201 -5.42 -11.80 3.08
C LEU A 201 -5.65 -12.30 1.63
N ASN A 202 -4.62 -12.29 0.78
CA ASN A 202 -4.72 -12.59 -0.65
C ASN A 202 -5.80 -11.76 -1.37
N TYR A 203 -6.04 -10.53 -0.92
CA TYR A 203 -6.77 -9.54 -1.72
C TYR A 203 -5.81 -9.02 -2.80
N GLU A 204 -5.50 -9.88 -3.77
CA GLU A 204 -4.85 -9.50 -5.01
C GLU A 204 -5.95 -9.17 -6.02
N ASN A 205 -6.33 -7.89 -6.09
CA ASN A 205 -6.84 -7.21 -7.29
C ASN A 205 -7.51 -5.90 -6.87
N ASP A 206 -6.80 -4.78 -7.01
CA ASP A 206 -7.49 -3.51 -7.20
C ASP A 206 -8.01 -3.52 -8.64
N SER A 207 -9.30 -3.86 -8.82
CA SER A 207 -10.00 -3.83 -10.10
C SER A 207 -9.80 -2.50 -10.86
N ILE A 208 -9.59 -1.39 -10.14
CA ILE A 208 -9.20 -0.08 -10.72
C ILE A 208 -7.76 -0.06 -11.23
N ASN A 209 -6.79 -0.61 -10.50
CA ASN A 209 -5.39 -0.62 -10.95
C ASN A 209 -5.27 -1.49 -12.20
N ALA A 210 -5.93 -2.65 -12.21
CA ALA A 210 -6.02 -3.50 -13.41
C ALA A 210 -6.70 -2.76 -14.58
N ALA A 211 -7.77 -1.99 -14.32
CA ALA A 211 -8.41 -1.18 -15.36
C ALA A 211 -7.48 -0.07 -15.89
N VAL A 212 -6.71 0.59 -15.02
CA VAL A 212 -5.75 1.64 -15.37
C VAL A 212 -4.56 1.05 -16.14
N GLU A 213 -4.00 -0.06 -15.70
CA GLU A 213 -2.91 -0.76 -16.41
C GLU A 213 -3.37 -1.24 -17.79
N ASN A 214 -4.59 -1.77 -17.91
CA ASN A 214 -5.17 -2.11 -19.20
C ASN A 214 -5.35 -0.90 -20.10
N LEU A 215 -5.77 0.25 -19.56
CA LEU A 215 -5.88 1.51 -20.33
C LEU A 215 -4.51 1.99 -20.82
N ILE A 216 -3.49 1.96 -19.96
CA ILE A 216 -2.11 2.32 -20.33
C ILE A 216 -1.60 1.38 -21.42
N SER A 217 -1.79 0.07 -21.28
CA SER A 217 -1.37 -0.91 -22.28
C SER A 217 -2.10 -0.75 -23.62
N LEU A 218 -3.40 -0.46 -23.59
CA LEU A 218 -4.20 -0.15 -24.79
C LEU A 218 -3.70 1.11 -25.48
N GLU A 219 -3.35 2.15 -24.71
CA GLU A 219 -2.78 3.38 -25.21
C GLU A 219 -1.42 3.14 -25.87
N GLU A 220 -0.52 2.40 -25.22
CA GLU A 220 0.78 2.01 -25.78
C GLU A 220 0.61 1.27 -27.10
N HIS A 221 -0.32 0.31 -27.17
CA HIS A 221 -0.61 -0.42 -28.41
C HIS A 221 -1.24 0.45 -29.52
N LEU A 222 -2.05 1.45 -29.15
CA LEU A 222 -2.63 2.39 -30.10
C LEU A 222 -1.59 3.41 -30.60
N ALA A 223 -0.67 3.82 -29.73
CA ALA A 223 0.45 4.71 -30.06
C ALA A 223 1.42 4.08 -31.07
N GLU A 224 1.55 2.75 -31.09
CA GLU A 224 2.31 2.01 -32.12
C GLU A 224 1.71 2.16 -33.53
N LYS A 225 0.41 2.43 -33.65
CA LYS A 225 -0.33 2.51 -34.92
C LYS A 225 -0.75 3.92 -35.30
N HIS A 226 -0.84 4.83 -34.34
CA HIS A 226 -1.35 6.19 -34.53
C HIS A 226 -0.60 7.18 -33.63
N ILE A 227 -0.27 8.37 -34.15
CA ILE A 227 0.33 9.44 -33.33
C ILE A 227 -0.77 10.04 -32.44
N PHE A 228 -0.78 9.67 -31.17
CA PHE A 228 -1.65 10.26 -30.14
C PHE A 228 -0.81 11.03 -29.10
N PRO A 229 -1.34 12.11 -28.50
CA PRO A 229 -0.76 12.67 -27.29
C PRO A 229 -0.90 11.65 -26.15
N ALA A 230 0.21 11.34 -25.48
CA ALA A 230 0.23 10.31 -24.45
C ALA A 230 -0.41 10.81 -23.14
N PHE A 231 -1.28 10.00 -22.51
CA PHE A 231 -1.92 10.31 -21.23
C PHE A 231 -0.89 10.53 -20.11
N LYS A 232 0.25 9.84 -20.16
CA LYS A 232 1.37 10.04 -19.22
C LYS A 232 1.84 11.50 -19.16
N ASP A 233 1.71 12.24 -20.26
CA ASP A 233 2.14 13.64 -20.38
C ASP A 233 1.05 14.63 -19.89
N THR A 234 -0.16 14.12 -19.59
CA THR A 234 -1.30 14.90 -19.07
C THR A 234 -1.63 14.64 -17.59
N LEU A 235 -1.13 13.54 -17.00
CA LEU A 235 -1.42 13.16 -15.60
C LEU A 235 -0.57 13.89 -14.54
N PHE A 236 0.47 14.63 -14.94
CA PHE A 236 1.42 15.29 -14.02
C PHE A 236 1.67 16.78 -14.31
N LYS A 237 0.62 17.53 -14.63
CA LYS A 237 0.66 19.00 -14.55
C LYS A 237 -0.17 19.51 -13.38
#